data_AF-A0A2E7KR83-F1
#
_entry.id   AF-A0A2E7KR83-F1
#
_cell.length_a   1.000
_cell.length_b   1.000
_cell.length_c   1.000
_cell.angle_alpha   90.00
_cell.angle_beta   90.00
_cell.angle_gamma   90.00
#
_symmetry.space_group_name_H-M   'P 1'
#
loop_
_entity.id
_entity.type
_entity.pdbx_description
1 polymer ?
#
loop_
_entity_poly.entity_id
_entity_poly.type
_entity_poly.pdbx_seq_one_letter_code
_entity_poly.pdbx_strand_id
1 'polypeptide(L)'
;MANKEKLADQIRANAEMAKRGEQKRKGGKTGLPKSASSNAYVAPHRHCTICQCPISLKRDPPICGEQKCIDEYANRERQRKRWNILLYVAPGIMVGAFALQIVMGG
;
A
#
# COMPACT_ATOMS: atom_id res chain seq x y z
N MET A 1 -17.53 -46.50 26.83
CA MET A 1 -16.24 -45.88 27.19
C MET A 1 -15.59 -45.39 25.90
N ALA A 2 -15.41 -44.08 25.72
CA ALA A 2 -14.73 -43.55 24.54
C ALA A 2 -13.30 -44.09 24.52
N ASN A 3 -12.94 -44.77 23.44
CA ASN A 3 -11.65 -45.46 23.32
C ASN A 3 -10.55 -44.37 23.26
N LYS A 4 -9.80 -44.23 24.35
CA LYS A 4 -8.85 -43.12 24.58
C LYS A 4 -7.79 -43.04 23.49
N GLU A 5 -7.47 -44.17 22.88
CA GLU A 5 -6.53 -44.30 21.76
C GLU A 5 -7.10 -43.65 20.48
N LYS A 6 -8.37 -43.93 20.15
CA LYS A 6 -9.04 -43.29 19.01
C LYS A 6 -9.12 -41.78 19.14
N LEU A 7 -9.31 -41.27 20.36
CA LEU A 7 -9.31 -39.83 20.61
C LEU A 7 -7.92 -39.22 20.41
N ALA A 8 -6.86 -39.89 20.89
CA ALA A 8 -5.49 -39.44 20.69
C ALA A 8 -5.09 -39.41 19.21
N ASP A 9 -5.51 -40.42 18.43
CA ASP A 9 -5.29 -40.46 16.98
C ASP A 9 -6.05 -39.35 16.25
N GLN A 10 -7.30 -39.08 16.63
CA GLN A 10 -8.07 -37.97 16.07
C GLN A 10 -7.43 -36.60 16.37
N ILE A 11 -6.92 -36.40 17.59
CA ILE A 11 -6.21 -35.17 17.95
C ILE A 11 -4.94 -35.01 17.11
N ARG A 12 -4.18 -36.09 16.91
CA ARG A 12 -2.97 -36.10 16.08
C ARG A 12 -3.29 -35.80 14.61
N ALA A 13 -4.32 -36.44 14.05
CA ALA A 13 -4.79 -36.18 12.69
C ALA A 13 -5.24 -34.73 12.50
N ASN A 14 -5.97 -34.15 13.46
CA ASN A 14 -6.36 -32.74 13.41
C ASN A 14 -5.14 -31.80 13.47
N ALA A 15 -4.16 -32.08 14.32
CA ALA A 15 -2.93 -31.30 14.40
C ALA A 15 -2.11 -31.37 13.10
N GLU A 16 -2.05 -32.54 12.45
CA GLU A 16 -1.39 -32.68 11.15
C GLU A 16 -2.15 -31.96 10.02
N MET A 17 -3.48 -32.01 10.03
CA MET A 17 -4.30 -31.25 9.07
C MET A 17 -4.12 -29.75 9.23
N ALA A 18 -4.00 -29.23 10.46
CA ALA A 18 -3.69 -27.83 10.73
C ALA A 18 -2.31 -27.43 10.17
N LYS A 19 -1.27 -28.24 10.42
CA LYS A 19 0.09 -28.01 9.89
C LYS A 19 0.14 -28.04 8.36
N ARG A 20 -0.58 -28.97 7.72
CA ARG A 20 -0.69 -29.03 6.24
C ARG A 20 -1.43 -27.82 5.67
N GLY A 21 -2.47 -27.34 6.36
CA GLY A 21 -3.17 -26.10 6.01
C GLY A 21 -2.25 -24.88 6.06
N GLU A 22 -1.42 -24.77 7.09
CA GLU A 22 -0.40 -23.72 7.21
C GLU A 22 0.66 -23.81 6.10
N GLN A 23 1.16 -25.00 5.80
CA GLN A 23 2.15 -25.19 4.72
C GLN A 23 1.60 -24.80 3.35
N LYS A 24 0.34 -25.11 3.04
CA LYS A 24 -0.34 -24.65 1.81
C LYS A 24 -0.55 -23.13 1.77
N ARG A 25 -0.66 -22.49 2.94
CA ARG A 25 -0.83 -21.03 3.10
C ARG A 25 0.49 -20.27 3.09
N LYS A 26 1.66 -20.92 2.93
CA LYS A 26 2.98 -20.27 2.78
C LYS A 26 3.14 -19.51 1.44
N GLY A 27 2.06 -18.93 0.93
CA GLY A 27 2.07 -17.94 -0.13
C GLY A 27 2.47 -16.55 0.40
N GLY A 28 3.70 -16.40 0.90
CA GLY A 28 4.26 -15.08 1.23
C GLY A 28 3.56 -14.32 2.37
N LYS A 29 3.96 -13.05 2.53
CA LYS A 29 3.66 -12.15 3.67
C LYS A 29 2.18 -11.88 3.94
N THR A 30 1.31 -12.21 2.98
CA THR A 30 -0.13 -11.88 2.97
C THR A 30 -1.02 -13.06 3.34
N GLY A 31 -0.47 -14.28 3.51
CA GLY A 31 -1.24 -15.49 3.87
C GLY A 31 -2.23 -15.98 2.79
N LEU A 32 -2.20 -15.37 1.60
CA LEU A 32 -2.98 -15.78 0.43
C LEU A 32 -2.17 -16.76 -0.44
N PRO A 33 -2.83 -17.74 -1.05
CA PRO A 33 -2.16 -18.65 -1.98
C PRO A 33 -1.57 -17.90 -3.18
N LYS A 34 -0.34 -18.24 -3.56
CA LYS A 34 0.35 -17.66 -4.74
C LYS A 34 -0.15 -18.23 -6.07
N SER A 35 -0.86 -19.36 -6.05
CA SER A 35 -1.33 -20.03 -7.26
C SER A 35 -2.64 -19.43 -7.76
N ALA A 36 -2.66 -19.05 -9.04
CA ALA A 36 -3.87 -18.61 -9.74
C ALA A 36 -4.97 -19.69 -9.79
N SER A 37 -4.64 -20.96 -9.54
CA SER A 37 -5.58 -22.08 -9.52
C SER A 37 -6.42 -22.19 -8.24
N SER A 38 -6.19 -21.32 -7.27
CA SER A 38 -6.86 -21.39 -5.97
C SER A 38 -8.00 -20.37 -5.87
N ASN A 39 -9.13 -20.77 -5.29
CA ASN A 39 -10.29 -19.89 -5.10
C ASN A 39 -10.01 -18.66 -4.21
N ALA A 40 -8.96 -18.72 -3.39
CA ALA A 40 -8.52 -17.61 -2.54
C ALA A 40 -7.39 -16.78 -3.17
N TYR A 41 -7.08 -16.99 -4.46
CA TYR A 41 -6.11 -16.18 -5.18
C TYR A 41 -6.67 -14.79 -5.46
N VAL A 42 -5.91 -13.76 -5.11
CA VAL A 42 -6.20 -12.37 -5.50
C VAL A 42 -5.05 -11.89 -6.36
N ALA A 43 -5.36 -11.54 -7.61
CA ALA A 43 -4.37 -11.01 -8.52
C ALA A 43 -3.85 -9.66 -8.00
N PRO A 44 -2.54 -9.37 -8.16
CA PRO A 44 -1.99 -8.06 -7.85
C PRO A 44 -2.76 -6.97 -8.60
N HIS A 45 -3.28 -5.98 -7.87
CA HIS A 45 -3.98 -4.82 -8.40
C HIS A 45 -3.48 -3.55 -7.69
N ARG A 46 -3.71 -2.40 -8.33
CA ARG A 46 -3.51 -1.09 -7.72
C ARG A 46 -4.88 -0.51 -7.37
N HIS A 47 -4.91 0.46 -6.46
CA HIS A 47 -6.11 1.22 -6.15
C HIS A 47 -5.99 2.63 -6.70
N CYS A 48 -7.11 3.23 -7.10
CA CYS A 48 -7.14 4.66 -7.43
C CYS A 48 -6.71 5.46 -6.22
N THR A 49 -5.81 6.42 -6.41
CA THR A 49 -5.36 7.30 -5.31
C THR A 49 -6.46 8.21 -4.77
N ILE A 50 -7.58 8.32 -5.49
CA ILE A 50 -8.73 9.16 -5.12
C ILE A 50 -9.91 8.31 -4.65
N CYS A 51 -10.50 7.46 -5.51
CA CYS A 51 -11.65 6.62 -5.10
C CYS A 51 -11.33 5.28 -4.45
N GLN A 52 -10.07 4.84 -4.40
CA GLN A 52 -9.67 3.50 -3.90
C GLN A 52 -10.28 2.29 -4.64
N CYS A 53 -11.03 2.54 -5.70
CA CYS A 53 -11.52 1.57 -6.68
C CYS A 53 -10.34 0.77 -7.31
N PRO A 54 -10.49 -0.55 -7.56
CA PRO A 54 -9.42 -1.40 -8.05
C PRO A 54 -9.08 -1.11 -9.53
N ILE A 55 -7.80 -1.12 -9.85
CA ILE A 55 -7.20 -0.73 -11.14
C ILE A 55 -6.10 -1.72 -11.51
N SER A 56 -5.83 -1.88 -12.81
CA SER A 56 -4.69 -2.65 -13.30
C SER A 56 -3.35 -2.16 -12.76
N LEU A 57 -2.41 -3.08 -12.55
CA LEU A 57 -1.11 -2.77 -11.95
C LEU A 57 -0.24 -1.82 -12.79
N LYS A 58 -0.46 -1.80 -14.11
CA LYS A 58 0.31 -1.03 -15.09
C LYS A 58 -0.30 0.33 -15.43
N ARG A 59 -1.43 0.71 -14.83
CA ARG A 59 -2.09 1.97 -15.15
C ARG A 59 -1.29 3.15 -14.59
N ASP A 60 -0.99 4.09 -15.47
CA ASP A 60 -0.35 5.36 -15.16
C ASP A 60 -1.07 6.47 -15.95
N PRO A 61 -1.60 7.54 -15.30
CA PRO A 61 -1.61 7.83 -13.85
C PRO A 61 -2.41 6.81 -13.01
N PRO A 62 -2.16 6.70 -11.68
CA PRO A 62 -2.82 5.75 -10.79
C PRO A 62 -4.25 6.20 -10.40
N ILE A 63 -5.10 6.41 -11.42
CA ILE A 63 -6.49 6.84 -11.29
C ILE A 63 -7.43 6.03 -12.20
N CYS A 64 -8.70 5.93 -11.82
CA CYS A 64 -9.67 5.03 -12.47
C CYS A 64 -10.22 5.54 -13.81
N GLY A 65 -10.06 6.83 -14.11
CA GLY A 65 -10.57 7.48 -15.33
C GLY A 65 -11.92 8.17 -15.18
N GLU A 66 -12.52 8.15 -13.98
CA GLU A 66 -13.69 8.97 -13.64
C GLU A 66 -13.32 10.46 -13.70
N GLN A 67 -14.18 11.31 -14.29
CA GLN A 67 -13.89 12.75 -14.43
C GLN A 67 -13.54 13.41 -13.08
N LYS A 68 -14.31 13.10 -12.03
CA LYS A 68 -14.02 13.57 -10.66
C LYS A 68 -12.60 13.24 -10.19
N CYS A 69 -12.14 12.02 -10.48
CA CYS A 69 -10.78 11.59 -10.10
C CYS A 69 -9.70 12.23 -10.97
N ILE A 70 -10.00 12.53 -12.24
CA ILE A 70 -9.07 13.21 -13.15
C ILE A 70 -8.85 14.66 -12.68
N ASP A 71 -9.93 15.38 -12.40
CA ASP A 71 -9.87 16.78 -11.98
C ASP A 71 -9.14 16.95 -10.65
N GLU A 72 -9.47 16.11 -9.67
CA GLU A 72 -8.83 16.17 -8.37
C GLU A 72 -7.34 15.76 -8.44
N TYR A 73 -6.99 14.79 -9.29
CA TYR A 73 -5.59 14.42 -9.53
C TYR A 73 -4.82 15.59 -10.17
N ALA A 74 -5.40 16.24 -11.18
CA ALA A 74 -4.80 17.40 -11.83
C ALA A 74 -4.60 18.58 -10.86
N ASN A 75 -5.55 18.80 -9.93
CA ASN A 75 -5.41 19.83 -8.91
C ASN A 75 -4.30 19.49 -7.90
N ARG A 76 -4.27 18.24 -7.40
CA ARG A 76 -3.20 17.76 -6.50
C ARG A 76 -1.82 17.86 -7.16
N GLU A 77 -1.73 17.60 -8.46
CA GLU A 77 -0.48 17.71 -9.21
C GLU A 77 0.01 19.17 -9.33
N ARG A 78 -0.90 20.12 -9.58
CA ARG A 78 -0.58 21.55 -9.56
C ARG A 78 -0.11 22.00 -8.18
N GLN A 79 -0.79 21.54 -7.12
CA GLN A 79 -0.39 21.85 -5.75
C GLN A 79 1.00 21.28 -5.44
N ARG A 80 1.27 20.02 -5.78
CA ARG A 80 2.61 19.42 -5.59
C ARG A 80 3.71 20.22 -6.25
N LYS A 81 3.51 20.69 -7.50
CA LYS A 81 4.49 21.55 -8.18
C LYS A 81 4.73 22.87 -7.44
N ARG A 82 3.66 23.53 -6.98
CA ARG A 82 3.77 24.78 -6.21
C ARG A 82 4.47 24.58 -4.87
N TRP A 83 4.11 23.54 -4.13
CA TRP A 83 4.76 23.18 -2.86
C TRP A 83 6.23 22.83 -3.05
N ASN A 84 6.56 22.12 -4.13
CA ASN A 84 7.95 21.78 -4.45
C ASN A 84 8.78 23.03 -4.77
N ILE A 85 8.20 24.02 -5.47
CA ILE A 85 8.86 25.32 -5.68
C ILE A 85 9.06 26.04 -4.35
N LEU A 86 8.04 26.07 -3.49
CA LEU A 86 8.10 26.75 -2.18
C LEU A 86 9.22 26.21 -1.29
N LEU A 87 9.48 24.89 -1.35
CA LEU A 87 10.58 24.23 -0.66
C LEU A 87 11.96 24.84 -0.96
N TYR A 88 12.17 25.37 -2.17
CA TYR A 88 13.42 26.03 -2.55
C TYR A 88 13.39 27.54 -2.31
N VAL A 89 12.22 28.17 -2.47
CA VAL A 89 12.07 29.63 -2.28
C VAL A 89 12.20 30.02 -0.81
N ALA A 90 11.59 29.26 0.11
CA ALA A 90 11.57 29.63 1.53
C ALA A 90 12.98 29.70 2.18
N PRO A 91 13.90 28.72 1.96
CA PRO A 91 15.28 28.86 2.42
C PRO A 91 16.01 30.06 1.82
N GLY A 92 15.79 30.36 0.54
CA GLY A 92 16.39 31.52 -0.12
C GLY A 92 15.95 32.84 0.51
N ILE A 93 14.65 32.98 0.82
CA ILE A 93 14.12 34.16 1.52
C ILE A 93 14.72 34.26 2.93
N MET A 94 14.79 33.15 3.68
CA MET A 94 15.36 33.14 5.03
C MET A 94 16.81 33.62 5.05
N VAL A 95 17.67 33.06 4.19
CA VAL A 95 19.07 33.45 4.10
C VAL A 95 19.21 34.89 3.62
N GLY A 96 18.42 35.30 2.62
CA GLY A 96 18.42 36.66 2.11
C GLY A 96 18.03 37.69 3.16
N ALA A 97 16.98 37.42 3.94
CA ALA A 97 16.54 38.29 5.02
C ALA A 97 17.58 38.39 6.15
N PHE A 98 18.20 37.25 6.51
CA PHE A 98 19.26 37.22 7.51
C PHE A 98 20.51 37.99 7.05
N ALA A 99 20.93 37.81 5.80
CA ALA A 99 22.05 38.56 5.22
C ALA A 99 21.76 40.07 5.18
N LEU A 100 20.52 40.47 4.84
CA LEU A 100 20.11 41.87 4.86
C LEU A 100 20.18 42.47 6.28
N GLN A 101 19.77 41.73 7.31
CA GLN A 101 19.92 42.17 8.70
C GLN A 101 21.39 42.35 9.11
N ILE A 102 22.30 41.49 8.64
CA ILE A 102 23.73 41.63 8.90
C ILE A 102 24.29 42.88 8.22
N VAL A 103 23.89 43.17 6.98
CA VAL A 103 24.42 44.32 6.22
C VAL A 103 23.84 45.65 6.70
N MET A 104 22.58 45.70 7.14
CA MET A 104 21.94 46.94 7.60
C MET A 104 22.03 47.17 9.11
N GLY A 105 22.28 46.12 9.90
CA GLY A 105 22.34 46.18 11.36
C GLY A 105 23.74 46.00 11.97
N GLY A 106 24.76 45.81 11.13
CA GLY A 106 26.18 45.79 11.51
C GLY A 106 26.87 47.14 11.34
#